data_AF-A0A851J1Z9-F1
#
_entry.id   AF-A0A851J1Z9-F1
#
_cell.length_a   1.000
_cell.length_b   1.000
_cell.length_c   1.000
_cell.angle_alpha   90.00
_cell.angle_beta   90.00
_cell.angle_gamma   90.00
#
_symmetry.space_group_name_H-M   'P 1'
#
loop_
_entity.id
_entity.type
_entity.pdbx_description
1 polymer ?
#
loop_
_entity_poly.entity_id
_entity_poly.type
_entity_poly.pdbx_seq_one_letter_code
_entity_poly.pdbx_strand_id
1 'polypeptide(L)'
;MKTSGSIKSNRKVTVSGKLENDGDLEAVEDIKVSGNVRNTKEIATNGDFSGKNVVSKGKIISKNFESEDLDNDGKISSNEM
;
A
#
# COMPACT_ATOMS: atom_id res chain seq x y z
N MET A 1 4.37 10.28 -4.90
CA MET A 1 5.57 9.44 -4.66
C MET A 1 5.60 8.34 -5.70
N LYS A 2 6.76 8.06 -6.29
CA LYS A 2 6.95 6.91 -7.19
C LYS A 2 8.09 6.04 -6.68
N THR A 3 7.89 4.72 -6.71
CA THR A 3 8.85 3.73 -6.23
C THR A 3 8.99 2.61 -7.25
N SER A 4 10.19 2.05 -7.38
CA SER A 4 10.48 0.94 -8.31
C SER A 4 11.49 -0.08 -7.76
N GLY A 5 12.12 0.22 -6.62
CA GLY A 5 13.01 -0.67 -5.88
C GLY A 5 12.37 -1.12 -4.56
N SER A 6 13.19 -1.56 -3.60
CA SER A 6 12.71 -1.88 -2.25
C SER A 6 12.83 -0.67 -1.33
N ILE A 7 11.74 -0.30 -0.69
CA ILE A 7 11.68 0.69 0.39
C ILE A 7 11.16 -0.04 1.63
N LYS A 8 11.93 0.02 2.70
CA LYS A 8 11.57 -0.53 4.01
C LYS A 8 11.60 0.57 5.05
N SER A 9 10.50 0.74 5.77
CA SER A 9 10.39 1.69 6.87
C SER A 9 10.10 0.95 8.17
N ASN A 10 10.88 1.23 9.22
CA ASN A 10 10.63 0.71 10.56
C ASN A 10 9.51 1.48 11.29
N ARG A 11 8.87 2.43 10.61
CA ARG A 11 7.81 3.30 11.11
C ARG A 11 6.75 3.53 10.04
N LYS A 12 5.71 4.28 10.38
CA LYS A 12 4.64 4.69 9.48
C LYS A 12 5.16 5.40 8.23
N VAL A 13 4.57 5.08 7.08
CA VAL A 13 4.74 5.82 5.83
C VAL A 13 3.49 6.66 5.57
N THR A 14 3.66 7.95 5.27
CA THR A 14 2.56 8.83 4.86
C THR A 14 2.86 9.46 3.50
N VAL A 15 1.89 9.44 2.60
CA VAL A 15 1.97 10.05 1.27
C VAL A 15 0.79 11.01 1.11
N SER A 16 1.06 12.33 1.11
CA SER A 16 0.04 13.39 1.02
C SER A 16 -0.57 13.57 -0.38
N GLY A 17 -0.51 12.57 -1.25
CA GLY A 17 -0.96 12.64 -2.63
C GLY A 17 -0.93 11.28 -3.31
N LYS A 18 -0.71 11.23 -4.62
CA LYS A 18 -0.68 9.97 -5.37
C LYS A 18 0.55 9.11 -5.02
N LEU A 19 0.34 7.81 -4.88
CA LEU A 19 1.38 6.78 -4.81
C LEU A 19 1.38 5.92 -6.08
N GLU A 20 2.53 5.81 -6.75
CA GLU A 20 2.78 4.83 -7.83
C GLU A 20 3.86 3.86 -7.35
N ASN A 21 3.45 2.65 -6.96
CA ASN A 21 4.34 1.60 -6.49
C ASN A 21 4.56 0.54 -7.58
N ASP A 22 5.77 0.56 -8.16
CA ASP A 22 6.28 -0.45 -9.10
C ASP A 22 7.38 -1.34 -8.47
N GLY A 23 7.59 -1.21 -7.15
CA GLY A 23 8.59 -1.94 -6.36
C GLY A 23 8.00 -2.56 -5.09
N ASP A 24 8.85 -2.80 -4.09
CA ASP A 24 8.40 -3.31 -2.78
C ASP A 24 8.35 -2.15 -1.80
N LEU A 25 7.18 -1.90 -1.22
CA LEU A 25 7.00 -0.89 -0.16
C LEU A 25 6.56 -1.59 1.12
N GLU A 26 7.45 -1.62 2.10
CA GLU A 26 7.25 -2.28 3.39
C GLU A 26 7.27 -1.28 4.55
N ALA A 27 6.33 -1.39 5.49
CA ALA A 27 6.31 -0.60 6.72
C ALA A 27 5.95 -1.43 7.95
N VAL A 28 6.63 -1.22 9.08
CA VAL A 28 6.31 -1.91 10.35
C VAL A 28 5.04 -1.34 11.00
N GLU A 29 4.76 -0.05 10.84
CA GLU A 29 3.48 0.57 11.23
C GLU A 29 2.65 0.85 9.97
N ASP A 30 1.63 1.71 10.05
CA ASP A 30 0.72 2.02 8.95
C ASP A 30 1.38 2.53 7.66
N ILE A 31 0.68 2.35 6.54
CA ILE A 31 0.92 3.07 5.29
C ILE A 31 -0.35 3.86 4.96
N LYS A 32 -0.28 5.19 5.03
CA LYS A 32 -1.44 6.07 4.75
C LYS A 32 -1.18 6.93 3.53
N VAL A 33 -2.03 6.79 2.51
CA VAL A 33 -1.99 7.58 1.30
C VAL A 33 -3.26 8.41 1.23
N SER A 34 -3.15 9.74 1.22
CA SER A 34 -4.33 10.62 1.16
C SER A 34 -4.92 10.75 -0.24
N GLY A 35 -4.26 10.20 -1.26
CA GLY A 35 -4.68 10.22 -2.66
C GLY A 35 -4.78 8.83 -3.28
N ASN A 36 -4.74 8.79 -4.60
CA ASN A 36 -4.89 7.54 -5.36
C ASN A 36 -3.63 6.68 -5.26
N VAL A 37 -3.82 5.36 -5.29
CA VAL A 37 -2.74 4.38 -5.25
C VAL A 37 -2.79 3.53 -6.52
N ARG A 38 -1.64 3.42 -7.20
CA ARG A 38 -1.40 2.40 -8.22
C ARG A 38 -0.32 1.46 -7.70
N ASN A 39 -0.65 0.19 -7.54
CA ASN A 39 0.29 -0.85 -7.10
C ASN A 39 0.43 -1.93 -8.17
N THR A 40 1.63 -2.16 -8.68
CA THR A 40 1.90 -3.27 -9.63
C THR A 40 2.74 -4.39 -9.04
N LYS A 41 3.39 -4.16 -7.89
CA LYS A 41 4.24 -5.15 -7.23
C LYS A 41 3.80 -5.42 -5.80
N GLU A 42 4.46 -4.93 -4.75
CA GLU A 42 4.07 -5.27 -3.37
C GLU A 42 4.00 -4.04 -2.46
N ILE A 43 2.89 -3.93 -1.73
CA ILE A 43 2.77 -3.08 -0.55
C ILE A 43 2.50 -4.00 0.63
N ALA A 44 3.35 -3.93 1.66
CA ALA A 44 3.18 -4.72 2.86
C ALA A 44 3.32 -3.84 4.11
N THR A 45 2.40 -3.99 5.04
CA THR A 45 2.46 -3.36 6.35
C THR A 45 1.98 -4.30 7.44
N ASN A 46 2.51 -4.14 8.65
CA ASN A 46 1.98 -4.84 9.82
C ASN A 46 0.84 -4.04 10.50
N GLY A 47 0.67 -2.78 10.10
CA GLY A 47 -0.43 -1.92 10.52
C GLY A 47 -1.48 -1.81 9.42
N ASP A 48 -2.15 -0.65 9.38
CA ASP A 48 -3.22 -0.42 8.42
C ASP A 48 -2.68 0.16 7.10
N PHE A 49 -3.27 -0.25 5.99
CA PHE A 49 -3.09 0.39 4.70
C PHE A 49 -4.35 1.16 4.31
N SER A 50 -4.20 2.45 3.98
CA SER A 50 -5.30 3.25 3.41
C SER A 50 -4.90 4.05 2.18
N GLY A 51 -5.84 4.16 1.25
CA GLY A 51 -5.74 4.96 0.02
C GLY A 51 -7.12 5.46 -0.41
N LYS A 52 -7.19 6.47 -1.28
CA LYS A 52 -8.49 6.94 -1.78
C LYS A 52 -9.07 5.97 -2.82
N ASN A 53 -8.49 5.97 -4.01
CA ASN A 53 -8.82 5.05 -5.10
C ASN A 53 -7.63 4.13 -5.34
N VAL A 54 -7.80 2.84 -5.04
CA VAL A 54 -6.73 1.84 -5.10
C VAL A 54 -6.90 0.99 -6.35
N VAL A 55 -5.92 1.07 -7.26
CA VAL A 55 -5.78 0.18 -8.41
C VAL A 55 -4.58 -0.73 -8.18
N SER A 56 -4.83 -2.02 -7.97
CA SER A 56 -3.78 -3.00 -7.67
C SER A 56 -3.76 -4.15 -8.66
N LYS A 57 -2.62 -4.36 -9.32
CA LYS A 57 -2.29 -5.59 -10.05
C LYS A 57 -1.29 -6.47 -9.28
N GLY A 58 -0.75 -5.92 -8.20
CA GLY A 58 0.22 -6.58 -7.33
C GLY A 58 -0.42 -7.14 -6.07
N LYS A 59 0.41 -7.28 -5.03
CA LYS A 59 0.03 -7.74 -3.70
C LYS A 59 -0.10 -6.57 -2.73
N ILE A 60 -1.13 -6.59 -1.90
CA ILE A 60 -1.27 -5.73 -0.72
C ILE A 60 -1.46 -6.62 0.50
N ILE A 61 -0.60 -6.43 1.51
CA ILE A 61 -0.71 -7.09 2.82
C ILE A 61 -0.79 -6.00 3.87
N SER A 62 -1.81 -6.07 4.72
CA SER A 62 -2.00 -5.12 5.80
C SER A 62 -2.88 -5.74 6.87
N LYS A 63 -2.82 -5.25 8.11
CA LYS A 63 -3.76 -5.67 9.15
C LYS A 63 -5.20 -5.33 8.73
N ASN A 64 -5.47 -4.05 8.47
CA ASN A 64 -6.70 -3.58 7.86
C ASN A 64 -6.41 -2.87 6.53
N PHE A 65 -7.33 -3.02 5.58
CA PHE A 65 -7.28 -2.35 4.28
C PHE A 65 -8.51 -1.44 4.15
N GLU A 66 -8.29 -0.16 3.83
CA GLU A 66 -9.36 0.80 3.58
C GLU A 66 -9.15 1.56 2.25
N SER A 67 -10.22 1.65 1.47
CA SER A 67 -10.28 2.50 0.27
C SER A 67 -11.69 3.01 0.02
N GLU A 68 -11.84 4.18 -0.60
CA GLU A 68 -13.13 4.64 -1.11
C GLU A 68 -13.56 3.81 -2.32
N ASP A 69 -12.65 3.62 -3.28
CA ASP A 69 -12.84 2.80 -4.48
C ASP A 69 -11.71 1.77 -4.62
N LEU A 70 -12.06 0.54 -5.02
CA LEU A 70 -11.12 -0.55 -5.22
C LEU A 70 -11.28 -1.21 -6.60
N ASP A 71 -10.20 -1.21 -7.37
CA ASP A 71 -10.01 -2.08 -8.53
C ASP A 71 -8.78 -2.97 -8.27
N ASN A 72 -9.00 -4.26 -8.10
CA ASN A 72 -7.94 -5.22 -7.81
C ASN A 72 -7.99 -6.42 -8.77
N ASP A 73 -6.90 -6.55 -9.52
CA ASP A 73 -6.58 -7.68 -10.40
C ASP A 73 -5.40 -8.52 -9.85
N GLY A 74 -4.94 -8.18 -8.63
CA GLY A 74 -3.90 -8.90 -7.90
C GLY A 74 -4.44 -9.58 -6.64
N LYS A 75 -3.69 -9.51 -5.54
CA LYS A 75 -4.07 -10.13 -4.26
C LYS A 75 -4.05 -9.12 -3.13
N ILE A 76 -5.14 -9.04 -2.38
CA ILE A 76 -5.19 -8.34 -1.09
C ILE A 76 -5.37 -9.38 0.00
N SER A 77 -4.59 -9.28 1.07
CA SER A 77 -4.67 -10.21 2.19
C SER A 77 -4.51 -9.45 3.50
N SER A 78 -5.34 -9.81 4.47
CA SER A 78 -5.15 -9.34 5.82
C SER A 78 -4.18 -10.25 6.56
N ASN A 79 -3.27 -9.68 7.35
CA ASN A 79 -2.47 -10.41 8.32
C ASN A 79 -2.85 -9.95 9.73
N GLU A 80 -3.41 -10.87 10.52
CA GLU A 80 -3.40 -10.72 11.97
C GLU A 80 -2.03 -11.19 12.46
N MET A 81 -1.10 -10.25 12.64
CA MET A 81 0.13 -10.47 13.41
C MET A 81 -0.05 -10.04 14.86
#